data_AF-A0A835F5P7-F1
#
_entry.id   AF-A0A835F5P7-F1
#
_cell.length_a   1.000
_cell.length_b   1.000
_cell.length_c   1.000
_cell.angle_alpha   90.00
_cell.angle_beta   90.00
_cell.angle_gamma   90.00
#
_symmetry.space_group_name_H-M   'P 1'
#
loop_
_entity.id
_entity.type
_entity.pdbx_description
1 polymer ?
#
loop_
_entity_poly.entity_id
_entity_poly.type
_entity_poly.pdbx_seq_one_letter_code
_entity_poly.pdbx_strand_id
1 'polypeptide(L)'
;MAPRLQAIKNIAYLVFSLRFISFLGVLQVVREEDMLSQIGKDGHYFDLVDFSRVRTFRIPVTTTLLSFKEKLAEEFGTQDHCPLPSPHPPTKEDFLLFLKLYDPEQMQLRCVFISVRSLFFFFNSFSLDFVLLNEANRYVGMLFVKASSRPLDILPFLRSLAGFPAHEEIELYEEIQFKPFVWCETIDIHMTFKDSQIDLNGDIICYQKRPKPQDKYPYVRVFFQHVFDEKV
;
A
#
# COMPACT_ATOMS: atom_id res chain seq x y z
N MET A 1 -14.73 -36.70 -2.26
CA MET A 1 -14.41 -36.14 -0.93
C MET A 1 -12.89 -36.12 -0.79
N ALA A 2 -12.30 -34.93 -0.73
CA ALA A 2 -10.93 -34.53 -0.35
C ALA A 2 -10.53 -33.27 -1.16
N PRO A 3 -9.78 -32.32 -0.59
CA PRO A 3 -9.93 -30.89 -0.86
C PRO A 3 -9.07 -30.41 -2.05
N ARG A 4 -9.60 -29.46 -2.83
CA ARG A 4 -8.79 -28.65 -3.74
C ARG A 4 -7.86 -27.76 -2.90
N LEU A 5 -6.56 -27.98 -3.05
CA LEU A 5 -5.48 -27.24 -2.39
C LEU A 5 -5.68 -25.72 -2.56
N GLN A 6 -5.69 -25.02 -1.42
CA GLN A 6 -5.34 -23.61 -1.32
C GLN A 6 -3.87 -23.46 -1.72
N ALA A 7 -3.61 -22.81 -2.87
CA ALA A 7 -2.29 -22.34 -3.19
C ALA A 7 -1.97 -21.11 -2.33
N ILE A 8 -0.84 -21.20 -1.63
CA ILE A 8 -0.32 -20.27 -0.65
C ILE A 8 -0.15 -18.88 -1.28
N LYS A 9 -0.81 -17.87 -0.69
CA LYS A 9 -0.72 -16.45 -1.05
C LYS A 9 0.26 -15.82 -0.08
N ASN A 10 1.38 -15.25 -0.54
CA ASN A 10 2.23 -14.41 0.31
C ASN A 10 3.12 -13.52 -0.56
N ILE A 11 2.78 -12.24 -0.62
CA ILE A 11 3.66 -11.14 -1.07
C ILE A 11 4.27 -10.53 0.19
N ALA A 12 5.54 -10.13 0.16
CA ALA A 12 6.30 -9.57 1.27
C ALA A 12 6.93 -8.21 0.92
N TYR A 13 6.34 -7.14 1.42
CA TYR A 13 6.86 -5.78 1.46
C TYR A 13 7.85 -5.62 2.61
N LEU A 14 8.99 -5.01 2.36
CA LEU A 14 9.96 -4.67 3.38
C LEU A 14 9.82 -3.19 3.72
N VAL A 15 9.46 -2.88 4.96
CA VAL A 15 9.52 -1.51 5.47
C VAL A 15 10.65 -1.44 6.49
N PHE A 16 11.60 -0.53 6.25
CA PHE A 16 12.74 -0.38 7.12
C PHE A 16 12.42 0.56 8.29
N SER A 17 12.50 0.03 9.51
CA SER A 17 12.82 0.85 10.69
C SER A 17 14.23 0.46 11.14
N LEU A 18 15.24 1.09 10.53
CA LEU A 18 16.65 0.84 10.90
C LEU A 18 16.94 1.47 12.26
N ARG A 19 16.81 0.67 13.33
CA ARG A 19 17.50 0.95 14.60
C ARG A 19 18.77 0.10 14.64
N PHE A 20 19.90 0.71 14.32
CA PHE A 20 21.21 0.07 14.44
C PHE A 20 21.54 -0.16 15.91
N ILE A 21 21.33 -1.39 16.38
CA ILE A 21 21.89 -1.86 17.66
C ILE A 21 22.99 -2.84 17.25
N SER A 22 24.23 -2.34 17.13
CA SER A 22 25.49 -3.11 16.97
C SER A 22 25.43 -4.37 16.08
N PHE A 23 26.00 -4.31 14.86
CA PHE A 23 26.16 -5.41 13.87
C PHE A 23 24.89 -6.13 13.38
N LEU A 24 23.72 -5.91 13.99
CA LEU A 24 22.43 -6.47 13.60
C LEU A 24 21.49 -5.37 13.10
N GLY A 25 20.89 -5.60 11.93
CA GLY A 25 19.76 -4.85 11.41
C GLY A 25 18.44 -5.51 11.82
N VAL A 26 17.43 -4.68 12.10
CA VAL A 26 16.05 -5.10 12.32
C VAL A 26 15.25 -4.75 11.06
N LEU A 27 14.63 -5.74 10.44
CA LEU A 27 13.79 -5.59 9.26
C LEU A 27 12.37 -6.03 9.58
N GLN A 28 11.38 -5.31 9.08
CA GLN A 28 9.98 -5.70 9.20
C GLN A 28 9.44 -6.03 7.81
N VAL A 29 8.89 -7.23 7.68
CA VAL A 29 8.36 -7.74 6.42
C VAL A 29 6.84 -7.75 6.53
N VAL A 30 6.23 -6.70 5.98
CA VAL A 30 4.79 -6.55 5.82
C VAL A 30 4.34 -7.42 4.66
N ARG A 31 3.33 -8.25 4.81
CA ARG A 31 2.79 -9.04 3.69
C ARG A 31 1.46 -8.51 3.21
N GLU A 32 1.03 -8.96 2.04
CA GLU A 32 -0.34 -8.70 1.56
C GLU A 32 -1.37 -9.12 2.61
N GLU A 33 -1.21 -10.29 3.22
CA GLU A 33 -2.14 -10.75 4.27
C GLU A 33 -2.12 -9.85 5.51
N ASP A 34 -1.00 -9.23 5.83
CA ASP A 34 -0.90 -8.27 6.94
C ASP A 34 -1.72 -7.02 6.62
N MET A 35 -1.60 -6.47 5.39
CA MET A 35 -2.44 -5.34 4.97
C MET A 35 -3.93 -5.70 4.92
N LEU A 36 -4.29 -6.86 4.35
CA LEU A 36 -5.69 -7.30 4.25
C LEU A 36 -6.34 -7.63 5.58
N SER A 37 -5.56 -8.09 6.55
CA SER A 37 -6.04 -8.39 7.90
C SER A 37 -6.13 -7.16 8.78
N GLN A 38 -5.40 -6.08 8.45
CA GLN A 38 -5.32 -4.89 9.30
C GLN A 38 -6.09 -3.70 8.77
N ILE A 39 -6.02 -3.37 7.47
CA ILE A 39 -6.67 -2.17 6.93
C ILE A 39 -8.19 -2.24 7.16
N GLY A 40 -8.71 -1.22 7.85
CA GLY A 40 -10.11 -1.09 8.18
C GLY A 40 -10.61 -2.02 9.29
N LYS A 41 -9.72 -2.75 9.98
CA LYS A 41 -10.06 -3.82 10.93
C LYS A 41 -9.41 -3.61 12.29
N ASP A 42 -10.05 -4.09 13.35
CA ASP A 42 -9.56 -4.00 14.74
C ASP A 42 -9.16 -2.55 15.15
N GLY A 43 -9.84 -1.56 14.58
CA GLY A 43 -9.50 -0.15 14.79
C GLY A 43 -8.32 0.37 13.95
N HIS A 44 -7.67 -0.44 13.13
CA HIS A 44 -6.54 -0.04 12.31
C HIS A 44 -7.01 0.58 10.99
N TYR A 45 -7.19 1.89 10.99
CA TYR A 45 -7.69 2.65 9.84
C TYR A 45 -6.61 3.51 9.17
N PHE A 46 -5.58 3.87 9.93
CA PHE A 46 -4.44 4.68 9.51
C PHE A 46 -3.20 3.82 9.32
N ASP A 47 -2.30 4.26 8.46
CA ASP A 47 -1.17 3.50 7.92
C ASP A 47 -1.64 2.22 7.20
N LEU A 48 -0.72 1.53 6.56
CA LEU A 48 -1.03 0.26 5.89
C LEU A 48 -1.11 -0.90 6.88
N VAL A 49 -0.28 -0.87 7.91
CA VAL A 49 -0.18 -1.90 8.94
C VAL A 49 0.36 -1.30 10.24
N ASP A 50 0.01 -1.93 11.35
CA ASP A 50 0.68 -1.78 12.63
C ASP A 50 1.97 -2.61 12.61
N PHE A 51 3.11 -1.92 12.51
CA PHE A 51 4.42 -2.56 12.49
C PHE A 51 4.71 -3.43 13.72
N SER A 52 4.07 -3.19 14.87
CA SER A 52 4.24 -4.05 16.05
C SER A 52 3.64 -5.45 15.85
N ARG A 53 2.69 -5.59 14.92
CA ARG A 53 2.00 -6.83 14.55
C ARG A 53 2.59 -7.50 13.31
N VAL A 54 3.61 -6.90 12.71
CA VAL A 54 4.27 -7.39 11.50
C VAL A 54 5.50 -8.23 11.83
N ARG A 55 5.77 -9.24 10.99
CA ARG A 55 6.91 -10.13 11.20
C ARG A 55 8.23 -9.38 11.11
N THR A 56 9.01 -9.52 12.18
CA THR A 56 10.29 -8.82 12.35
C THR A 56 11.46 -9.80 12.27
N PHE A 57 12.42 -9.50 11.42
CA PHE A 57 13.65 -10.26 11.20
C PHE A 57 14.83 -9.51 11.79
N ARG A 58 15.67 -10.22 12.53
CA ARG A 58 17.00 -9.73 12.92
C ARG A 58 18.01 -10.39 12.01
N ILE A 59 18.76 -9.59 11.27
CA ILE A 59 19.77 -10.07 10.33
C ILE A 59 21.09 -9.35 10.54
N PRO A 60 22.24 -10.01 10.34
CA PRO A 60 23.52 -9.32 10.24
C PRO A 60 23.47 -8.20 9.21
N VAL A 61 24.09 -7.06 9.49
CA VAL A 61 24.18 -5.95 8.51
C VAL A 61 24.95 -6.33 7.24
N THR A 62 25.70 -7.43 7.27
CA THR A 62 26.42 -8.01 6.13
C THR A 62 25.57 -8.93 5.25
N THR A 63 24.34 -9.25 5.68
CA THR A 63 23.43 -10.12 4.91
C THR A 63 23.11 -9.49 3.56
N THR A 64 23.37 -10.23 2.48
CA THR A 64 23.08 -9.78 1.12
C THR A 64 21.58 -9.92 0.84
N LEU A 65 21.06 -9.13 -0.10
CA LEU A 65 19.66 -9.25 -0.50
C LEU A 65 19.30 -10.67 -0.96
N LEU A 66 20.17 -11.33 -1.72
CA LEU A 66 19.92 -12.69 -2.20
C LEU A 66 19.72 -13.67 -1.05
N SER A 67 20.66 -13.67 -0.10
CA SER A 67 20.57 -14.53 1.09
C SER A 67 19.35 -14.21 1.96
N PHE A 68 18.92 -12.94 2.00
CA PHE A 68 17.71 -12.56 2.70
C PHE A 68 16.45 -13.04 1.96
N LYS A 69 16.40 -12.96 0.62
CA LYS A 69 15.29 -13.50 -0.18
C LYS A 69 15.11 -15.00 0.05
N GLU A 70 16.20 -15.76 0.02
CA GLU A 70 16.17 -17.22 0.31
C GLU A 70 15.60 -17.50 1.69
N LYS A 71 16.03 -16.73 2.71
CA LYS A 71 15.49 -16.83 4.07
C LYS A 71 14.00 -16.54 4.16
N LEU A 72 13.51 -15.54 3.42
CA LEU A 72 12.08 -15.24 3.36
C LEU A 72 11.30 -16.36 2.66
N ALA A 73 11.88 -16.94 1.60
CA ALA A 73 11.25 -18.04 0.87
C ALA A 73 11.08 -19.29 1.74
N GLU A 74 12.11 -19.64 2.52
CA GLU A 74 12.05 -20.70 3.53
C GLU A 74 11.02 -20.40 4.61
N GLU A 75 11.05 -19.19 5.19
CA GLU A 75 10.19 -18.81 6.32
C GLU A 75 8.70 -18.76 5.95
N PHE A 76 8.37 -18.30 4.74
CA PHE A 76 6.99 -18.14 4.28
C PHE A 76 6.51 -19.25 3.35
N GLY A 77 7.34 -20.28 3.10
CA GLY A 77 6.99 -21.43 2.29
C GLY A 77 6.67 -21.10 0.83
N THR A 78 7.33 -20.07 0.27
CA THR A 78 7.15 -19.68 -1.13
C THR A 78 8.18 -20.40 -1.99
N GLN A 79 7.75 -21.28 -2.91
CA GLN A 79 8.65 -21.86 -3.90
C GLN A 79 9.08 -20.79 -4.90
N ASP A 80 10.39 -20.64 -5.05
CA ASP A 80 11.01 -19.63 -5.91
C ASP A 80 10.86 -20.05 -7.39
N HIS A 81 9.74 -19.66 -7.98
CA HIS A 81 9.58 -19.61 -9.43
C HIS A 81 9.53 -18.13 -9.79
N CYS A 82 10.70 -17.61 -10.16
CA CYS A 82 10.90 -16.23 -10.55
C CYS A 82 10.81 -16.15 -12.08
N PRO A 83 9.82 -15.45 -12.67
CA PRO A 83 9.89 -15.05 -14.05
C PRO A 83 10.56 -13.67 -14.15
N LEU A 84 11.31 -13.54 -15.24
CA LEU A 84 12.17 -12.44 -15.67
C LEU A 84 11.59 -11.01 -15.51
N PRO A 85 12.45 -9.96 -15.49
CA PRO A 85 12.05 -8.57 -15.32
C PRO A 85 11.09 -8.05 -16.41
N SER A 86 10.24 -7.10 -16.00
CA SER A 86 9.40 -6.25 -16.88
C SER A 86 10.24 -5.55 -17.98
N PRO A 87 9.69 -5.34 -19.19
CA PRO A 87 10.38 -4.65 -20.29
C PRO A 87 10.66 -3.16 -20.03
N HIS A 88 10.05 -2.52 -19.02
CA HIS A 88 10.27 -1.11 -18.69
C HIS A 88 10.39 -0.90 -17.18
N PRO A 89 11.61 -0.74 -16.62
CA PRO A 89 11.79 -0.41 -15.21
C PRO A 89 11.15 0.95 -14.87
N PRO A 90 10.70 1.16 -13.62
CA PRO A 90 10.32 2.48 -13.15
C PRO A 90 11.48 3.43 -13.38
N THR A 91 11.19 4.57 -13.97
CA THR A 91 12.15 5.64 -14.20
C THR A 91 12.42 6.41 -12.90
N LYS A 92 13.46 7.24 -12.87
CA LYS A 92 13.74 8.11 -11.71
C LYS A 92 12.62 9.10 -11.39
N GLU A 93 11.67 9.28 -12.30
CA GLU A 93 10.52 10.17 -12.14
C GLU A 93 9.27 9.46 -11.61
N ASP A 94 9.31 8.13 -11.52
CA ASP A 94 8.20 7.32 -11.01
C ASP A 94 8.34 7.16 -9.49
N PHE A 95 7.22 7.30 -8.78
CA PHE A 95 7.12 7.04 -7.35
C PHE A 95 5.91 6.16 -7.06
N LEU A 96 5.96 5.49 -5.91
CA LEU A 96 4.96 4.52 -5.47
C LEU A 96 3.90 5.20 -4.60
N LEU A 97 2.64 5.07 -5.01
CA LEU A 97 1.46 5.39 -4.22
C LEU A 97 0.83 4.13 -3.63
N PHE A 98 0.29 4.26 -2.43
CA PHE A 98 -0.64 3.29 -1.85
C PHE A 98 -2.07 3.80 -1.89
N LEU A 99 -3.03 2.91 -2.16
CA LEU A 99 -4.42 3.23 -2.41
C LEU A 99 -5.32 2.56 -1.39
N LYS A 100 -6.14 3.36 -0.70
CA LYS A 100 -7.23 2.89 0.17
C LYS A 100 -8.56 3.33 -0.41
N LEU A 101 -9.51 2.41 -0.54
CA LEU A 101 -10.88 2.76 -0.92
C LEU A 101 -11.71 2.93 0.34
N TYR A 102 -12.31 4.11 0.51
CA TYR A 102 -13.33 4.35 1.53
C TYR A 102 -14.72 4.19 0.92
N ASP A 103 -15.57 3.45 1.63
CA ASP A 103 -16.96 3.21 1.29
C ASP A 103 -17.84 3.89 2.34
N PRO A 104 -18.40 5.08 2.04
CA PRO A 104 -19.18 5.85 3.01
C PRO A 104 -20.51 5.18 3.39
N GLU A 105 -21.07 4.35 2.50
CA GLU A 105 -22.33 3.64 2.75
C GLU A 105 -22.12 2.53 3.79
N GLN A 106 -20.99 1.83 3.72
CA GLN A 106 -20.63 0.76 4.67
C GLN A 106 -19.70 1.20 5.80
N MET A 107 -19.27 2.47 5.81
CA MET A 107 -18.34 3.05 6.80
C MET A 107 -17.06 2.21 6.96
N GLN A 108 -16.49 1.78 5.84
CA GLN A 108 -15.34 0.87 5.82
C GLN A 108 -14.23 1.37 4.90
N LEU A 109 -12.99 1.11 5.30
CA LEU A 109 -11.84 1.16 4.42
C LEU A 109 -11.54 -0.23 3.88
N ARG A 110 -11.22 -0.28 2.59
CA ARG A 110 -10.85 -1.52 1.90
C ARG A 110 -9.61 -1.31 1.07
N CYS A 111 -8.76 -2.33 1.07
CA CYS A 111 -7.73 -2.49 0.06
C CYS A 111 -8.37 -2.79 -1.30
N VAL A 112 -7.84 -2.18 -2.35
CA VAL A 112 -8.15 -2.59 -3.72
C VAL A 112 -7.03 -3.42 -4.30
N PHE A 113 -7.34 -4.32 -5.22
CA PHE A 113 -6.36 -5.25 -5.79
C PHE A 113 -6.03 -4.88 -7.22
N ILE A 114 -4.75 -4.60 -7.49
CA ILE A 114 -4.20 -4.37 -8.82
C ILE A 114 -3.60 -5.67 -9.32
N SER A 115 -4.04 -6.16 -10.46
CA SER A 115 -3.37 -7.27 -11.13
C SER A 115 -2.22 -6.72 -11.97
N VAL A 116 -0.96 -6.92 -11.55
CA VAL A 116 0.19 -6.71 -12.44
C VAL A 116 0.77 -8.03 -12.91
N ARG A 117 1.05 -8.11 -14.22
CA ARG A 117 1.68 -9.27 -14.89
C ARG A 117 3.19 -9.31 -14.72
N SER A 118 3.81 -8.29 -14.11
CA SER A 118 5.26 -8.19 -14.00
C SER A 118 5.68 -7.52 -12.70
N LEU A 119 6.66 -8.14 -12.06
CA LEU A 119 7.27 -7.70 -10.83
C LEU A 119 8.19 -6.50 -11.03
N PHE A 120 8.19 -5.57 -10.09
CA PHE A 120 9.18 -4.49 -10.03
C PHE A 120 10.00 -4.59 -8.74
N PHE A 121 11.32 -4.71 -8.89
CA PHE A 121 12.27 -4.51 -7.80
C PHE A 121 12.81 -3.09 -7.90
N PHE A 122 12.63 -2.27 -6.87
CA PHE A 122 13.26 -0.97 -6.79
C PHE A 122 14.47 -1.02 -5.84
N PHE A 123 15.56 -0.38 -6.25
CA PHE A 123 16.73 -0.11 -5.41
C PHE A 123 16.95 1.40 -5.45
N ASN A 124 16.72 2.10 -4.34
CA ASN A 124 17.27 3.44 -4.18
C ASN A 124 18.53 3.38 -3.33
N SER A 125 19.56 4.11 -3.76
CA SER A 125 20.90 4.12 -3.15
C SER A 125 20.96 4.79 -1.77
N PHE A 126 19.85 5.31 -1.25
CA PHE A 126 19.81 6.01 0.05
C PHE A 126 18.67 5.61 1.00
N SER A 127 17.80 4.69 0.60
CA SER A 127 16.93 3.94 1.50
C SER A 127 16.60 2.65 0.75
N LEU A 128 17.05 1.52 1.29
CA LEU A 128 16.64 0.23 0.77
C LEU A 128 15.15 0.16 1.10
N ASP A 129 14.24 0.17 0.14
CA ASP A 129 12.83 -0.14 0.35
C ASP A 129 12.52 -1.26 -0.64
N PHE A 130 12.40 -2.49 -0.13
CA PHE A 130 12.28 -3.68 -0.96
C PHE A 130 10.83 -4.12 -1.03
N VAL A 131 10.22 -3.98 -2.20
CA VAL A 131 8.98 -4.69 -2.52
C VAL A 131 9.37 -6.05 -3.11
N LEU A 132 9.18 -7.15 -2.37
CA LEU A 132 9.30 -8.52 -2.90
C LEU A 132 7.91 -9.03 -3.23
N LEU A 133 7.73 -9.49 -4.45
CA LEU A 133 6.45 -9.95 -4.97
C LEU A 133 6.63 -11.37 -5.53
N ASN A 134 5.57 -12.18 -5.47
CA ASN A 134 5.48 -13.53 -6.05
C ASN A 134 4.34 -13.53 -7.10
N GLU A 135 4.33 -14.51 -8.01
CA GLU A 135 3.55 -14.67 -9.25
C GLU A 135 2.01 -14.66 -9.14
N ALA A 136 1.43 -14.31 -8.00
CA ALA A 136 -0.01 -14.11 -7.91
C ALA A 136 -0.35 -12.72 -8.47
N ASN A 137 -1.06 -12.69 -9.60
CA ASN A 137 -1.54 -11.50 -10.32
C ASN A 137 -2.53 -10.60 -9.51
N ARG A 138 -2.26 -10.27 -8.24
CA ARG A 138 -3.07 -9.39 -7.37
C ARG A 138 -2.17 -8.75 -6.32
N TYR A 139 -2.09 -7.42 -6.32
CA TYR A 139 -1.33 -6.58 -5.40
C TYR A 139 -2.26 -5.63 -4.69
N VAL A 140 -2.03 -5.38 -3.42
CA VAL A 140 -2.84 -4.42 -2.65
C VAL A 140 -2.45 -3.01 -3.03
N GLY A 141 -3.34 -2.29 -3.71
CA GLY A 141 -3.42 -0.83 -3.72
C GLY A 141 -2.19 -0.07 -4.20
N MET A 142 -1.23 -0.70 -4.85
CA MET A 142 0.04 -0.06 -5.23
C MET A 142 0.04 0.45 -6.65
N LEU A 143 0.31 1.74 -6.84
CA LEU A 143 0.35 2.35 -8.16
C LEU A 143 1.63 3.16 -8.34
N PHE A 144 2.40 2.86 -9.38
CA PHE A 144 3.49 3.73 -9.81
C PHE A 144 2.95 4.83 -10.71
N VAL A 145 3.26 6.07 -10.38
CA VAL A 145 2.89 7.25 -11.17
C VAL A 145 4.09 8.18 -11.35
N LYS A 146 4.04 9.01 -12.39
CA LYS A 146 5.04 10.05 -12.61
C LYS A 146 4.72 11.26 -11.76
N ALA A 147 5.72 11.87 -11.14
CA ALA A 147 5.55 13.14 -10.40
C ALA A 147 4.94 14.25 -11.27
N SER A 148 5.20 14.24 -12.59
CA SER A 148 4.64 15.18 -13.57
C SER A 148 3.24 14.84 -14.07
N SER A 149 2.69 13.67 -13.73
CA SER A 149 1.32 13.28 -14.09
C SER A 149 0.29 13.87 -13.12
N ARG A 150 -0.98 13.85 -13.50
CA ARG A 150 -2.07 14.39 -12.66
C ARG A 150 -2.91 13.26 -12.07
N PRO A 151 -3.50 13.45 -10.89
CA PRO A 151 -4.44 12.48 -10.34
C PRO A 151 -5.65 12.22 -11.25
N LEU A 152 -6.07 13.21 -12.05
CA LEU A 152 -7.10 13.04 -13.09
C LEU A 152 -6.78 11.87 -14.06
N ASP A 153 -5.51 11.70 -14.40
CA ASP A 153 -5.06 10.72 -15.39
C ASP A 153 -5.22 9.28 -14.86
N ILE A 154 -5.28 9.08 -13.53
CA ILE A 154 -5.46 7.77 -12.89
C ILE A 154 -6.91 7.47 -12.46
N LEU A 155 -7.85 8.42 -12.52
CA LEU A 155 -9.24 8.18 -12.09
C LEU A 155 -9.94 7.03 -12.85
N PRO A 156 -9.77 6.85 -14.17
CA PRO A 156 -10.35 5.70 -14.87
C PRO A 156 -9.87 4.37 -14.30
N PHE A 157 -8.59 4.30 -13.91
CA PHE A 157 -8.00 3.13 -13.30
C PHE A 157 -8.57 2.89 -11.90
N LEU A 158 -8.62 3.92 -11.04
CA LEU A 158 -9.21 3.81 -9.69
C LEU A 158 -10.66 3.34 -9.71
N ARG A 159 -11.47 3.82 -10.66
CA ARG A 159 -12.85 3.37 -10.85
C ARG A 159 -12.92 1.90 -11.24
N SER A 160 -12.07 1.47 -12.17
CA SER A 160 -11.99 0.06 -12.55
C SER A 160 -11.62 -0.83 -11.36
N LEU A 161 -10.67 -0.41 -10.52
CA LEU A 161 -10.27 -1.16 -9.31
C LEU A 161 -11.39 -1.26 -8.27
N ALA A 162 -12.16 -0.19 -8.11
CA ALA A 162 -13.26 -0.16 -7.16
C ALA A 162 -14.56 -0.80 -7.69
N GLY A 163 -14.58 -1.22 -8.97
CA GLY A 163 -15.79 -1.72 -9.63
C GLY A 163 -16.85 -0.62 -9.85
N PHE A 164 -16.42 0.64 -9.97
CA PHE A 164 -17.31 1.77 -10.17
C PHE A 164 -17.68 1.96 -11.64
N PRO A 165 -18.85 2.54 -11.94
CA PRO A 165 -19.19 2.98 -13.28
C PRO A 165 -18.14 3.95 -13.86
N ALA A 166 -17.92 3.92 -15.17
CA ALA A 166 -16.94 4.76 -15.86
C ALA A 166 -17.26 6.26 -15.89
N HIS A 167 -18.39 6.68 -15.33
CA HIS A 167 -18.81 8.07 -15.15
C HIS A 167 -19.03 8.42 -13.67
N GLU A 168 -18.78 7.48 -12.76
CA GLU A 168 -18.85 7.76 -11.32
C GLU A 168 -17.84 8.85 -10.99
N GLU A 169 -18.31 9.86 -10.24
CA GLU A 169 -17.46 10.90 -9.68
C GLU A 169 -16.76 10.35 -8.43
N ILE A 170 -15.43 10.48 -8.40
CA ILE A 170 -14.62 10.04 -7.27
C ILE A 170 -13.81 11.21 -6.73
N GLU A 171 -13.68 11.25 -5.40
CA GLU A 171 -12.87 12.21 -4.68
C GLU A 171 -11.62 11.51 -4.14
N LEU A 172 -10.50 12.24 -4.14
CA LEU A 172 -9.21 11.76 -3.67
C LEU A 172 -8.77 12.55 -2.44
N TYR A 173 -8.14 11.85 -1.51
CA TYR A 173 -7.65 12.38 -0.26
C TYR A 173 -6.26 11.84 0.04
N GLU A 174 -5.35 12.69 0.49
CA GLU A 174 -4.05 12.27 1.01
C GLU A 174 -4.18 11.95 2.49
N GLU A 175 -3.69 10.80 2.92
CA GLU A 175 -3.54 10.43 4.33
C GLU A 175 -2.14 10.84 4.80
N ILE A 176 -2.06 11.96 5.52
CA ILE A 176 -0.80 12.60 5.90
C ILE A 176 -0.38 12.19 7.31
N GLN A 177 -1.29 12.32 8.28
CA GLN A 177 -0.99 12.08 9.69
C GLN A 177 -2.23 11.68 10.49
N PHE A 178 -2.06 10.77 11.45
CA PHE A 178 -3.15 10.38 12.36
C PHE A 178 -3.06 10.98 13.76
N LYS A 179 -1.84 11.04 14.31
CA LYS A 179 -1.57 11.49 15.67
C LYS A 179 -0.49 12.57 15.63
N PRO A 180 -0.63 13.65 16.44
CA PRO A 180 -1.62 13.83 17.52
C PRO A 180 -2.99 14.36 17.09
N PHE A 181 -3.21 14.58 15.80
CA PHE A 181 -4.51 14.96 15.22
C PHE A 181 -4.64 14.36 13.83
N VAL A 182 -5.88 14.25 13.34
CA VAL A 182 -6.16 13.76 11.99
C VAL A 182 -5.82 14.83 10.95
N TRP A 183 -4.86 14.51 10.09
CA TRP A 183 -4.50 15.29 8.92
C TRP A 183 -4.72 14.46 7.65
N CYS A 184 -5.78 14.81 6.92
CA CYS A 184 -6.16 14.14 5.68
C CYS A 184 -6.72 15.16 4.68
N GLU A 185 -5.99 15.48 3.62
CA GLU A 185 -6.32 16.60 2.73
C GLU A 185 -6.98 16.15 1.44
N THR A 186 -7.88 16.97 0.90
CA THR A 186 -8.45 16.75 -0.43
C THR A 186 -7.40 17.01 -1.49
N ILE A 187 -7.29 16.13 -2.48
CA ILE A 187 -6.33 16.26 -3.57
C ILE A 187 -7.02 16.96 -4.75
N ASP A 188 -6.43 18.05 -5.27
CA ASP A 188 -6.85 18.64 -6.54
C ASP A 188 -6.41 17.74 -7.70
N ILE A 189 -7.39 17.17 -8.41
CA ILE A 189 -7.15 16.25 -9.51
C ILE A 189 -6.54 16.92 -10.75
N HIS A 190 -6.60 18.25 -10.86
CA HIS A 190 -6.10 19.00 -12.01
C HIS A 190 -4.64 19.42 -11.85
N MET A 191 -4.13 19.48 -10.62
CA MET A 191 -2.72 19.72 -10.33
C MET A 191 -1.89 18.46 -10.58
N THR A 192 -0.58 18.63 -10.82
CA THR A 192 0.31 17.47 -10.90
C THR A 192 0.57 16.92 -9.50
N PHE A 193 0.93 15.64 -9.40
CA PHE A 193 1.35 15.01 -8.15
C PHE A 193 2.45 15.82 -7.43
N LYS A 194 3.46 16.26 -8.18
CA LYS A 194 4.53 17.13 -7.69
C LYS A 194 4.04 18.48 -7.16
N ASP A 195 3.15 19.15 -7.89
CA ASP A 195 2.68 20.48 -7.47
C ASP A 195 1.81 20.40 -6.20
N SER A 196 1.14 19.25 -6.01
CA SER A 196 0.38 18.94 -4.80
C SER A 196 1.24 18.37 -3.65
N GLN A 197 2.57 18.30 -3.81
CA GLN A 197 3.51 17.71 -2.83
C GLN A 197 3.27 16.22 -2.54
N ILE A 198 2.58 15.52 -3.45
CA ILE A 198 2.36 14.07 -3.43
C ILE A 198 3.36 13.47 -4.40
N ASP A 199 4.66 13.59 -4.11
CA ASP A 199 5.75 13.05 -4.95
C ASP A 199 6.75 12.21 -4.14
N LEU A 200 6.33 11.75 -2.95
CA LEU A 200 7.15 10.91 -2.09
C LEU A 200 6.75 9.43 -2.23
N ASN A 201 7.75 8.56 -2.19
CA ASN A 201 7.51 7.13 -2.18
C ASN A 201 6.80 6.73 -0.89
N GLY A 202 5.62 6.14 -1.04
CA GLY A 202 4.85 5.60 0.08
C GLY A 202 3.68 6.47 0.52
N ASP A 203 3.40 7.58 -0.14
CA ASP A 203 2.20 8.37 0.13
C ASP A 203 0.94 7.52 -0.04
N ILE A 204 -0.02 7.72 0.86
CA ILE A 204 -1.27 6.97 0.90
C ILE A 204 -2.39 7.87 0.39
N ILE A 205 -2.99 7.49 -0.73
CA ILE A 205 -4.19 8.11 -1.27
C ILE A 205 -5.42 7.29 -0.87
N CYS A 206 -6.29 7.91 -0.10
CA CYS A 206 -7.65 7.44 0.09
C CYS A 206 -8.54 7.95 -1.04
N TYR A 207 -9.46 7.14 -1.53
CA TYR A 207 -10.44 7.57 -2.52
C TYR A 207 -11.82 7.00 -2.23
N GLN A 208 -12.85 7.73 -2.65
CA GLN A 208 -14.25 7.36 -2.43
C GLN A 208 -15.13 7.85 -3.56
N LYS A 209 -16.36 7.33 -3.62
CA LYS A 209 -17.41 7.96 -4.42
C LYS A 209 -17.81 9.29 -3.80
N ARG A 210 -18.40 10.16 -4.62
CA ARG A 210 -19.05 11.37 -4.12
C ARG A 210 -20.09 11.01 -3.05
N PRO A 211 -20.05 11.62 -1.86
CA PRO A 211 -20.95 11.27 -0.78
C PRO A 211 -22.39 11.65 -1.06
N LYS A 212 -23.31 10.90 -0.45
CA LYS A 212 -24.74 11.14 -0.49
C LYS A 212 -25.19 11.82 0.82
N PRO A 213 -26.29 12.59 0.82
CA PRO A 213 -26.76 13.29 2.01
C PRO A 213 -27.05 12.39 3.23
N GLN A 214 -27.35 11.11 3.01
CA GLN A 214 -27.62 10.13 4.06
C GLN A 214 -26.37 9.51 4.68
N ASP A 215 -25.18 9.75 4.12
CA ASP A 215 -23.95 9.12 4.60
C ASP A 215 -23.54 9.73 5.94
N LYS A 216 -23.44 8.90 6.99
CA LYS A 216 -23.14 9.35 8.36
C LYS A 216 -21.76 10.02 8.47
N TYR A 217 -20.77 9.43 7.80
CA TYR A 217 -19.40 9.94 7.69
C TYR A 217 -19.08 10.11 6.21
N PRO A 218 -19.53 11.21 5.59
CA PRO A 218 -19.53 11.37 4.14
C PRO A 218 -18.12 11.50 3.57
N TYR A 219 -17.14 11.93 4.35
CA TYR A 219 -15.77 12.17 3.89
C TYR A 219 -14.77 11.33 4.66
N VAL A 220 -13.70 10.88 4.00
CA VAL A 220 -12.59 10.13 4.61
C VAL A 220 -12.10 10.83 5.88
N ARG A 221 -11.82 12.14 5.82
CA ARG A 221 -11.37 12.93 6.97
C ARG A 221 -12.35 12.86 8.15
N VAL A 222 -13.66 12.89 7.90
CA VAL A 222 -14.69 12.85 8.95
C VAL A 222 -14.75 11.46 9.59
N PHE A 223 -14.68 10.41 8.78
CA PHE A 223 -14.59 9.03 9.27
C PHE A 223 -13.34 8.82 10.13
N PHE A 224 -12.21 9.30 9.65
CA PHE A 224 -10.94 9.31 10.34
C PHE A 224 -10.97 10.05 11.68
N GLN A 225 -11.61 11.23 11.73
CA GLN A 225 -11.81 11.98 12.97
C GLN A 225 -12.67 11.19 13.96
N HIS A 226 -13.77 10.58 13.50
CA HIS A 226 -14.59 9.74 14.35
C HIS A 226 -13.81 8.57 14.97
N VAL A 227 -13.01 7.88 14.15
CA VAL A 227 -12.12 6.81 14.61
C VAL A 227 -11.09 7.30 15.62
N PHE A 228 -10.52 8.50 15.40
CA PHE A 228 -9.59 9.12 16.34
C PHE A 228 -10.27 9.35 17.69
N ASP A 229 -11.46 9.95 17.68
CA ASP A 229 -12.22 10.32 18.87
C ASP A 229 -12.69 9.08 19.68
N GLU A 230 -12.96 7.95 19.04
CA GLU A 230 -13.29 6.69 19.74
C GLU A 230 -12.07 5.98 20.37
N LYS A 231 -10.86 6.32 19.93
CA LYS A 231 -9.61 5.66 20.33
C LYS A 231 -8.77 6.44 21.34
N VAL A 232 -9.12 7.70 21.59
CA VAL A 232 -8.52 8.58 22.61
C VAL A 232 -9.31 8.47 23.90
#